data_AF-A0A835S1I9-F1
#
_entry.id   AF-A0A835S1I9-F1
#
_cell.length_a   1.000
_cell.length_b   1.000
_cell.length_c   1.000
_cell.angle_alpha   90.00
_cell.angle_beta   90.00
_cell.angle_gamma   90.00
#
_symmetry.space_group_name_H-M   'P 1'
#
loop_
_entity.id
_entity.type
_entity.pdbx_description
1 polymer ?
#
loop_
_entity_poly.entity_id
_entity_poly.type
_entity_poly.pdbx_seq_one_letter_code
_entity_poly.pdbx_strand_id
1 'polypeptide(L)'
;MVPLFRQISRCLNSLHFQVAERSLFLWNNDHVRNLITQNRKVVLPIIFLAVERNLRGHWKPGRTRLTLNVRKLFSDADQALFNECLLRFQENEPKERELQAKRPTGSAWRTRRLQGRRHHKASFSAYPRPPKWPPPVP
;
A
#
# COMPACT_ATOMS: atom_id res chain seq x y z
N MET A 1 -9.18 -6.43 15.35
CA MET A 1 -9.98 -5.90 14.22
C MET A 1 -9.20 -4.91 13.34
N VAL A 2 -8.71 -3.79 13.87
CA VAL A 2 -7.95 -2.77 13.10
C VAL A 2 -6.79 -3.32 12.26
N PRO A 3 -5.85 -4.16 12.76
CA PRO A 3 -4.73 -4.66 11.95
C PRO A 3 -5.20 -5.53 10.77
N LEU A 4 -6.26 -6.32 10.96
CA LEU A 4 -6.86 -7.13 9.91
C LEU A 4 -7.41 -6.24 8.78
N PHE A 5 -8.23 -5.24 9.11
CA PHE A 5 -8.81 -4.36 8.09
C PHE A 5 -7.77 -3.45 7.42
N ARG A 6 -6.68 -3.10 8.11
CA ARG A 6 -5.52 -2.47 7.46
C ARG A 6 -4.89 -3.38 6.42
N GLN A 7 -4.76 -4.68 6.72
CA GLN A 7 -4.24 -5.63 5.75
C GLN A 7 -5.19 -5.83 4.58
N ILE A 8 -6.50 -5.97 4.84
CA ILE A 8 -7.52 -6.06 3.78
C ILE A 8 -7.50 -4.82 2.89
N SER A 9 -7.39 -3.62 3.47
CA SER A 9 -7.26 -2.34 2.74
C SER A 9 -6.05 -2.33 1.79
N ARG A 10 -4.91 -2.92 2.20
CA ARG A 10 -3.75 -3.12 1.31
C ARG A 10 -4.05 -4.13 0.20
N CYS A 11 -4.70 -5.25 0.52
CA CYS A 11 -5.04 -6.26 -0.47
C CYS A 11 -6.01 -5.72 -1.54
N LEU A 12 -6.99 -4.90 -1.14
CA LEU A 12 -7.90 -4.21 -2.06
C LEU A 12 -7.15 -3.35 -3.09
N ASN A 13 -6.10 -2.65 -2.67
CA ASN A 13 -5.26 -1.83 -3.54
C ASN A 13 -4.11 -2.59 -4.20
N SER A 14 -4.06 -3.92 -4.08
CA SER A 14 -2.97 -4.73 -4.65
C SER A 14 -2.94 -4.61 -6.18
N LEU A 15 -1.72 -4.56 -6.73
CA LEU A 15 -1.49 -4.64 -8.18
C LEU A 15 -1.83 -6.04 -8.74
N HIS A 16 -1.91 -7.06 -7.89
CA HIS A 16 -2.26 -8.41 -8.30
C HIS A 16 -3.79 -8.58 -8.33
N PHE A 17 -4.34 -8.85 -9.51
CA PHE A 17 -5.79 -8.94 -9.73
C PHE A 17 -6.50 -9.91 -8.77
N GLN A 18 -6.03 -11.16 -8.70
CA GLN A 18 -6.68 -12.20 -7.89
C GLN A 18 -6.71 -11.85 -6.40
N VAL A 19 -5.68 -11.14 -5.89
CA VAL A 19 -5.61 -10.74 -4.49
C VAL A 19 -6.66 -9.67 -4.19
N ALA A 20 -6.76 -8.65 -5.05
CA ALA A 20 -7.73 -7.58 -4.90
C ALA A 20 -9.17 -8.10 -5.08
N GLU A 21 -9.40 -8.93 -6.09
CA GLU A 21 -10.71 -9.55 -6.34
C GLU A 21 -11.14 -10.43 -5.15
N ARG A 22 -10.29 -11.36 -4.71
CA ARG A 22 -10.64 -12.25 -3.59
C ARG A 22 -10.88 -11.48 -2.29
N SER A 23 -10.20 -10.36 -2.11
CA SER A 23 -10.44 -9.47 -0.98
C SER A 23 -11.81 -8.80 -1.07
N LEU A 24 -12.21 -8.29 -2.24
CA LEU A 24 -13.55 -7.72 -2.46
C LEU A 24 -14.67 -8.74 -2.23
N PHE A 25 -14.44 -10.02 -2.54
CA PHE A 25 -15.41 -11.10 -2.30
C PHE A 25 -15.73 -11.33 -0.81
N LEU A 26 -14.91 -10.84 0.14
CA LEU A 26 -15.22 -10.93 1.57
C LEU A 26 -16.56 -10.25 1.92
N TRP A 27 -16.96 -9.23 1.16
CA TRP A 27 -18.20 -8.48 1.37
C TRP A 27 -19.48 -9.19 0.88
N ASN A 28 -19.32 -10.33 0.20
CA ASN A 28 -20.45 -11.19 -0.19
C ASN A 28 -20.82 -12.21 0.89
N ASN A 29 -20.00 -12.36 1.94
CA ASN A 29 -20.33 -13.20 3.07
C ASN A 29 -21.14 -12.40 4.09
N ASP A 30 -22.36 -12.85 4.39
CA ASP A 30 -23.28 -12.12 5.28
C ASP A 30 -22.74 -11.98 6.71
N HIS A 31 -22.04 -12.97 7.24
CA HIS A 31 -21.43 -12.87 8.57
C HIS A 31 -20.34 -11.79 8.61
N VAL A 32 -19.47 -11.76 7.60
CA VAL A 32 -18.43 -10.74 7.48
C VAL A 32 -19.05 -9.36 7.28
N ARG A 33 -20.05 -9.26 6.40
CA ARG A 33 -20.81 -8.03 6.13
C ARG A 33 -21.44 -7.48 7.41
N ASN A 34 -22.14 -8.32 8.17
CA ASN A 34 -22.79 -7.93 9.42
C ASN A 34 -21.78 -7.45 10.47
N LEU A 35 -20.66 -8.17 10.62
CA LEU A 35 -19.58 -7.78 11.52
C LEU A 35 -18.97 -6.41 11.15
N ILE A 36 -18.78 -6.16 9.85
CA ILE A 36 -18.28 -4.88 9.32
C ILE A 36 -19.28 -3.76 9.63
N THR A 37 -20.58 -3.98 9.37
CA THR A 37 -21.63 -2.98 9.60
C THR A 37 -21.79 -2.61 11.07
N GLN A 38 -21.65 -3.57 11.98
CA GLN A 38 -21.66 -3.33 13.43
C GLN A 38 -20.44 -2.52 13.89
N ASN A 39 -19.27 -2.74 13.28
CA ASN A 39 -18.01 -2.07 13.62
C ASN A 39 -17.66 -0.91 12.68
N ARG A 40 -18.65 -0.37 11.97
CA ARG A 40 -18.45 0.60 10.87
C ARG A 40 -17.68 1.85 11.27
N LYS A 41 -17.86 2.36 12.50
CA LYS A 41 -17.14 3.55 13.01
C LYS A 41 -15.61 3.40 12.95
N VAL A 42 -15.12 2.16 13.08
CA VAL A 42 -13.68 1.85 13.04
C VAL A 42 -13.26 1.33 11.66
N VAL A 43 -14.10 0.49 11.03
CA VAL A 43 -13.77 -0.18 9.77
C VAL A 43 -13.89 0.75 8.57
N LEU A 44 -14.94 1.58 8.52
CA LEU A 44 -15.24 2.44 7.38
C LEU A 44 -14.07 3.38 7.04
N PRO A 45 -13.49 4.15 7.98
CA PRO A 45 -12.38 5.06 7.64
C PRO A 45 -11.15 4.34 7.06
N ILE A 46 -10.91 3.07 7.42
CA ILE A 46 -9.76 2.27 6.95
C ILE A 46 -9.99 1.75 5.53
N ILE A 47 -11.21 1.28 5.26
CA ILE A 47 -11.57 0.68 3.96
C ILE A 47 -11.93 1.75 2.93
N PHE A 48 -12.54 2.85 3.36
CA PHE A 48 -12.99 3.94 2.48
C PHE A 48 -11.88 4.43 1.55
N LEU A 49 -10.68 4.66 2.10
CA LEU A 49 -9.51 5.08 1.32
C LEU A 49 -9.15 4.09 0.22
N ALA A 50 -9.26 2.79 0.48
CA ALA A 50 -8.94 1.77 -0.52
C ALA A 50 -10.02 1.61 -1.58
N VAL A 51 -11.29 1.78 -1.20
CA VAL A 51 -12.43 1.75 -2.12
C VAL A 51 -12.36 2.94 -3.08
N GLU A 52 -12.16 4.16 -2.59
CA GLU A 52 -12.08 5.36 -3.45
C GLU A 52 -10.86 5.33 -4.40
N ARG A 53 -9.70 4.85 -3.92
CA ARG A 53 -8.52 4.66 -4.77
C ARG A 53 -8.75 3.61 -5.86
N ASN A 54 -9.47 2.54 -5.56
CA ASN A 54 -9.83 1.53 -6.57
C ASN A 54 -10.73 2.12 -7.65
N LEU A 55 -11.74 2.92 -7.27
CA LEU A 55 -12.68 3.53 -8.21
C LEU A 55 -12.02 4.55 -9.14
N ARG A 56 -10.98 5.24 -8.67
CA ARG A 56 -10.21 6.22 -9.46
C ARG A 56 -9.12 5.58 -10.33
N GLY A 57 -8.83 4.28 -10.17
CA GLY A 57 -7.78 3.58 -10.90
C GLY A 57 -8.26 2.89 -12.19
N HIS A 58 -7.33 2.62 -13.12
CA HIS A 58 -7.58 1.97 -14.42
C HIS A 58 -7.85 0.44 -14.34
N TRP A 59 -8.58 -0.02 -13.34
CA TRP A 59 -8.83 -1.45 -13.20
C TRP A 59 -9.91 -1.97 -14.15
N LYS A 60 -9.87 -3.28 -14.45
CA LYS A 60 -10.84 -3.97 -15.31
C LYS A 60 -12.28 -3.75 -14.81
N PRO A 61 -13.29 -3.59 -15.70
CA PRO A 61 -14.67 -3.24 -15.33
C PRO A 61 -15.33 -4.10 -14.24
N GLY A 62 -15.01 -5.39 -14.16
CA GLY A 62 -15.56 -6.31 -13.14
C GLY A 62 -15.25 -5.93 -11.70
N ARG A 63 -14.06 -5.35 -11.44
CA ARG A 63 -13.65 -4.86 -10.11
C ARG A 63 -14.39 -3.60 -9.71
N THR A 64 -14.66 -2.73 -10.68
CA THR A 64 -15.42 -1.50 -10.47
C THR A 64 -16.81 -1.83 -9.92
N ARG A 65 -17.50 -2.84 -10.47
CA ARG A 65 -18.80 -3.29 -9.97
C ARG A 65 -18.77 -3.77 -8.51
N LEU A 66 -17.81 -4.64 -8.17
CA LEU A 66 -17.66 -5.13 -6.79
C LEU A 66 -17.30 -3.99 -5.82
N THR A 67 -16.45 -3.07 -6.25
CA THR A 67 -16.04 -1.91 -5.44
C THR A 67 -17.22 -0.96 -5.20
N LEU A 68 -18.06 -0.74 -6.21
CA LEU A 68 -19.29 0.05 -6.07
C LEU A 68 -20.29 -0.61 -5.12
N ASN A 69 -20.41 -1.95 -5.12
CA ASN A 69 -21.24 -2.66 -4.16
C ASN A 69 -20.75 -2.44 -2.71
N VAL A 70 -19.44 -2.53 -2.48
CA VAL A 70 -18.84 -2.25 -1.16
C VAL A 70 -19.06 -0.80 -0.75
N ARG A 71 -18.89 0.15 -1.68
CA ARG A 71 -19.16 1.58 -1.44
C ARG A 71 -20.63 1.80 -1.04
N LYS A 72 -21.56 1.20 -1.79
CA LYS A 72 -23.00 1.32 -1.54
C LYS A 72 -23.38 0.75 -0.17
N LEU A 73 -22.85 -0.43 0.19
CA LEU A 73 -23.06 -1.02 1.52
C LEU A 73 -22.77 -0.02 2.65
N PHE A 74 -21.63 0.66 2.58
CA PHE A 74 -21.25 1.59 3.63
C PHE A 74 -22.12 2.85 3.65
N SER A 75 -22.53 3.34 2.48
CA SER A 75 -23.47 4.46 2.36
C SER A 75 -24.84 4.11 2.94
N ASP A 76 -25.37 2.93 2.59
CA ASP A 76 -26.66 2.42 3.05
C ASP A 76 -26.66 2.15 4.56
N ALA A 77 -25.51 1.75 5.12
CA ALA A 77 -25.37 1.47 6.55
C ALA A 77 -25.30 2.73 7.43
N ASP A 78 -24.64 3.79 6.95
CA ASP A 78 -24.44 5.04 7.70
C ASP A 78 -24.02 6.19 6.79
N GLN A 79 -25.01 6.89 6.23
CA GLN A 79 -24.76 7.97 5.27
C GLN A 79 -23.97 9.14 5.89
N ALA A 80 -24.21 9.45 7.17
CA ALA A 80 -23.54 10.55 7.84
C ALA A 80 -22.04 10.26 8.02
N LEU A 81 -21.69 9.08 8.52
CA LEU A 81 -20.30 8.65 8.67
C LEU A 81 -19.61 8.49 7.30
N PHE A 82 -20.33 8.03 6.29
CA PHE A 82 -19.82 7.93 4.92
C PHE A 82 -19.43 9.31 4.37
N ASN A 83 -20.31 10.30 4.51
CA ASN A 83 -20.07 11.66 4.07
C ASN A 83 -18.88 12.31 4.80
N GLU A 84 -18.77 12.08 6.12
CA GLU A 84 -17.62 12.52 6.90
C GLU A 84 -16.30 11.93 6.36
N CYS A 85 -16.28 10.62 6.06
CA CYS A 85 -15.11 9.98 5.48
C CYS A 85 -14.78 10.53 4.09
N LEU A 86 -15.79 10.86 3.27
CA LEU A 86 -15.62 11.45 1.95
C LEU A 86 -15.00 12.84 2.03
N LEU A 87 -15.47 13.70 2.93
CA LEU A 87 -14.92 15.04 3.15
C LEU A 87 -13.46 14.95 3.60
N ARG A 88 -13.17 14.13 4.61
CA ARG A 88 -11.79 13.90 5.08
C ARG A 88 -10.89 13.36 3.97
N PHE A 89 -11.40 12.51 3.09
CA PHE A 89 -10.61 12.01 1.96
C PHE A 89 -10.28 13.12 0.95
N GLN A 90 -11.23 13.99 0.61
CA GLN A 90 -11.01 15.11 -0.30
C GLN A 90 -9.99 16.11 0.26
N GLU A 91 -10.04 16.41 1.56
CA GLU A 91 -9.08 17.30 2.23
C GLU A 91 -7.67 16.72 2.31
N ASN A 92 -7.54 15.40 2.48
CA ASN A 92 -6.24 14.73 2.61
C ASN A 92 -5.60 14.38 1.26
N GLU A 93 -6.39 14.34 0.17
CA GLU A 93 -5.93 14.06 -1.19
C GLU A 93 -4.75 14.94 -1.65
N PRO A 94 -4.81 16.28 -1.55
CA PRO A 94 -3.70 17.13 -1.96
C PRO A 94 -2.45 16.90 -1.09
N LYS A 95 -2.63 16.71 0.22
CA LYS A 95 -1.54 16.45 1.16
C LYS A 95 -0.85 15.11 0.88
N GLU A 96 -1.62 14.06 0.57
CA GLU A 96 -1.07 12.76 0.21
C GLU A 96 -0.36 12.78 -1.15
N ARG A 97 -0.89 13.52 -2.14
CA ARG A 97 -0.21 13.70 -3.44
C ARG A 97 1.12 14.41 -3.27
N GLU A 98 1.16 15.48 -2.48
CA GLU A 98 2.39 16.20 -2.19
C GLU A 98 3.39 15.32 -1.44
N LEU A 99 2.93 14.54 -0.45
CA LEU A 99 3.78 13.61 0.28
C LEU A 99 4.31 12.49 -0.63
N GLN A 100 3.49 11.97 -1.55
CA GLN A 100 3.91 10.99 -2.55
C GLN A 100 4.91 11.57 -3.54
N ALA A 101 4.75 12.81 -3.98
CA ALA A 101 5.71 13.50 -4.84
C ALA A 101 7.06 13.75 -4.13
N LYS A 102 7.02 14.01 -2.82
CA LYS A 102 8.21 14.13 -1.95
C LYS A 102 8.86 12.79 -1.61
N ARG A 103 8.22 11.64 -1.90
CA ARG A 103 8.87 10.34 -1.68
C ARG A 103 10.06 10.21 -2.63
N PRO A 104 11.26 9.87 -2.11
CA PRO A 104 12.42 9.65 -2.96
C PRO A 104 12.08 8.57 -4.00
N THR A 105 12.09 8.95 -5.27
CA THR A 105 11.85 8.07 -6.41
C THR A 105 12.89 6.94 -6.42
N GLY A 106 12.65 5.86 -7.17
CA GLY A 106 13.63 4.76 -7.33
C GLY A 106 15.03 5.21 -7.79
N SER A 107 15.18 6.43 -8.34
CA SER A 107 16.46 7.08 -8.64
C SER A 107 17.20 7.49 -7.36
N ALA A 108 16.55 8.09 -6.38
CA ALA A 108 17.16 8.53 -5.12
C ALA A 108 17.67 7.34 -4.27
N TRP A 109 16.95 6.21 -4.27
CA TRP A 109 17.42 4.97 -3.66
C TRP A 109 18.61 4.36 -4.43
N ARG A 110 18.60 4.44 -5.77
CA ARG A 110 19.74 4.01 -6.61
C ARG A 110 20.98 4.83 -6.30
N THR A 111 20.86 6.16 -6.21
CA THR A 111 21.98 7.06 -5.86
C THR A 111 22.53 6.75 -4.48
N ARG A 112 21.68 6.55 -3.45
CA ARG A 112 22.12 6.19 -2.10
C ARG A 112 22.82 4.83 -2.05
N ARG A 113 22.33 3.82 -2.80
CA ARG A 113 23.00 2.52 -2.93
C ARG A 113 24.36 2.63 -3.64
N LEU A 114 24.45 3.45 -4.69
CA LEU A 114 25.70 3.68 -5.41
C LEU A 114 26.73 4.42 -4.55
N GLN A 115 26.30 5.41 -3.75
CA GLN A 115 27.15 6.09 -2.78
C GLN A 115 27.67 5.12 -1.70
N GLY A 116 26.81 4.27 -1.13
CA GLY A 116 27.24 3.23 -0.17
C GLY A 116 28.28 2.26 -0.76
N ARG A 117 28.15 1.87 -2.03
CA ARG A 117 29.16 1.06 -2.72
C ARG A 117 30.48 1.78 -2.96
N ARG A 118 30.46 3.10 -3.22
CA ARG A 118 31.68 3.92 -3.38
C ARG A 118 32.48 4.01 -2.08
N HIS A 119 31.80 4.22 -0.95
CA HIS A 119 32.45 4.21 0.37
C HIS A 119 33.11 2.87 0.68
N HIS A 120 32.44 1.74 0.41
CA HIS A 120 33.01 0.42 0.64
C HIS A 120 34.23 0.10 -0.26
N LYS A 121 34.24 0.57 -1.51
CA LYS A 121 35.41 0.44 -2.40
C LYS A 121 36.57 1.34 -1.97
N ALA A 122 36.29 2.55 -1.49
CA ALA A 122 37.31 3.44 -0.96
C ALA A 122 37.97 2.84 0.29
N SER A 123 37.19 2.22 1.18
CA SER A 123 37.72 1.50 2.34
C SER A 123 38.61 0.31 1.94
N PHE A 124 38.26 -0.43 0.87
CA PHE A 124 39.07 -1.57 0.41
C PHE A 124 40.35 -1.16 -0.32
N SER A 125 40.33 -0.02 -1.03
CA SER A 125 41.51 0.52 -1.72
C SER A 125 42.56 1.10 -0.77
N ALA A 126 42.18 1.39 0.48
CA ALA A 126 43.07 1.94 1.50
C ALA A 126 43.88 0.88 2.25
N TYR A 127 43.62 -0.42 2.03
CA TYR A 127 44.41 -1.50 2.63
C TYR A 127 45.68 -1.77 1.78
N PRO A 128 46.88 -1.74 2.37
CA PRO A 128 48.10 -2.10 1.66
C PRO A 128 48.03 -3.56 1.19
N ARG A 129 48.58 -3.83 -0.01
CA ARG A 129 48.57 -5.18 -0.59
C ARG A 129 49.32 -6.14 0.34
N PRO A 130 48.81 -7.37 0.56
CA PRO A 130 49.52 -8.36 1.35
C PRO A 130 50.87 -8.72 0.70
N PRO A 131 51.89 -9.03 1.49
CA PRO A 131 53.20 -9.41 0.96
C PRO A 131 53.09 -10.68 0.12
N LYS A 132 53.87 -10.76 -0.96
CA LYS A 132 53.92 -11.94 -1.83
C LYS A 132 54.60 -13.08 -1.06
N TRP A 133 53.87 -14.18 -0.87
CA TRP A 133 54.44 -15.40 -0.29
C TRP A 133 55.49 -16.00 -1.25
N PRO A 134 56.62 -16.50 -0.74
CA PRO A 134 57.59 -17.19 -1.58
C PRO A 134 56.97 -18.48 -2.15
N PRO A 135 57.37 -18.90 -3.36
CA PRO A 135 56.87 -20.12 -3.97
C PRO A 135 57.24 -21.35 -3.12
N PRO A 136 56.41 -22.40 -3.11
CA PRO A 136 56.73 -23.63 -2.41
C PRO A 136 58.01 -24.25 -2.97
N VAL A 137 58.89 -24.68 -2.06
CA VAL A 137 60.12 -25.40 -2.40
C VAL A 137 59.81 -26.81 -2.93
N PRO A 138 60.65 -27.34 -3.82
CA PRO A 138 60.37 -28.55 -4.62
C PRO A 138 60.13 -29.82 -3.80
#